data_AF-A4C2B4-F1
#
_entry.id   AF-A4C2B4-F1
#
_cell.length_a   1.000
_cell.length_b   1.000
_cell.length_c   1.000
_cell.angle_alpha   90.00
_cell.angle_beta   90.00
_cell.angle_gamma   90.00
#
_symmetry.space_group_name_H-M   'P 1'
#
loop_
_entity.id
_entity.type
_entity.pdbx_description
1 polymer ?
#
loop_
_entity_poly.entity_id
_entity_poly.type
_entity_poly.pdbx_seq_one_letter_code
_entity_poly.pdbx_strand_id
1 'polypeptide(L)'
;MFALLKQGIEKKIGQQVLDRGDCELLANAILETLDIEISYNTIRRLFGLAPNVKPNRNTLNILAKFIGYKNYIHFTQTHLQKEQQNMSVVIYRAVYDANPVEIIKLVQKTKKSTEDFVGFLIILSRELLYNKQFAILNKVFELEELEYNSFSYSEILYLGNSIGLLLRNQPLKDNELLHNTNFLRCVYLTFVDYSTLNGYYKNWTKIIHKNTKSKELQVFTKAILTFRSFLNNKKITDPFENLAYSKTLHPILCSRLFSIKIVANKYDDLNAILNKYYQIHSGKKSLLLDYSFELLITAITTKNIVLMRYLIKTIDLNENELFYYQKHHLNLFYLMCVYYYKFTNDKNQQKKYLALFDFNYVRYSYEDYIKLLYNVFLYSEAKTTSLKEAIKNNYVLSNKSLKYPYFSETYLINYFVDTSLNSE
;
A
#
# COMPACT_ATOMS: atom_id res chain seq x y z
N MET A 1 21.46 -28.25 2.56
CA MET A 1 20.42 -29.26 2.26
C MET A 1 20.87 -30.71 2.43
N PHE A 2 21.95 -31.17 1.77
CA PHE A 2 22.44 -32.55 1.95
C PHE A 2 22.87 -32.86 3.40
N ALA A 3 23.55 -31.94 4.08
CA ALA A 3 23.88 -32.09 5.50
C ALA A 3 22.64 -32.21 6.40
N LEU A 4 21.59 -31.43 6.10
CA LEU A 4 20.31 -31.49 6.82
C LEU A 4 19.57 -32.82 6.58
N LEU A 5 19.68 -33.39 5.38
CA LEU A 5 19.12 -34.71 5.08
C LEU A 5 19.79 -35.78 5.94
N LYS A 6 21.13 -35.74 6.05
CA LYS A 6 21.91 -36.62 6.93
C LYS A 6 21.49 -36.48 8.39
N GLN A 7 21.41 -35.26 8.91
CA GLN A 7 20.95 -35.00 10.27
C GLN A 7 19.52 -35.50 10.52
N GLY A 8 18.62 -35.35 9.55
CA GLY A 8 17.26 -35.87 9.65
C GLY A 8 17.23 -37.40 9.71
N ILE A 9 18.13 -38.07 8.97
CA ILE A 9 18.28 -39.53 8.99
C ILE A 9 18.80 -39.98 10.36
N GLU A 10 19.91 -39.39 10.83
CA GLU A 10 20.51 -39.70 12.14
C GLU A 10 19.52 -39.49 13.29
N LYS A 11 18.72 -38.41 13.23
CA LYS A 11 17.65 -38.16 14.19
C LYS A 11 16.54 -39.22 14.15
N LYS A 12 16.18 -39.71 12.96
CA LYS A 12 15.14 -40.74 12.82
C LYS A 12 15.61 -42.10 13.34
N ILE A 13 16.86 -42.48 13.08
CA ILE A 13 17.44 -43.74 13.57
C ILE A 13 17.93 -43.64 15.01
N GLY A 14 18.05 -42.43 15.57
CA GLY A 14 18.43 -42.19 16.96
C GLY A 14 19.93 -42.28 17.24
N GLN A 15 20.77 -42.41 16.22
CA GLN A 15 22.24 -42.51 16.32
C GLN A 15 22.95 -41.85 15.13
N GLN A 16 24.24 -41.57 15.29
CA GLN A 16 25.09 -41.08 14.21
C GLN A 16 25.50 -42.22 13.27
N VAL A 17 25.83 -41.90 12.02
CA VAL A 17 26.35 -42.88 11.05
C VAL A 17 27.84 -42.64 10.86
N LEU A 18 28.66 -43.40 11.58
CA LEU A 18 30.11 -43.20 11.69
C LEU A 18 30.92 -44.31 11.02
N ASP A 19 30.37 -45.52 10.93
CA ASP A 19 31.08 -46.67 10.38
C ASP A 19 30.26 -47.52 9.39
N ARG A 20 30.84 -48.65 8.99
CA ARG A 20 30.20 -49.60 8.07
C ARG A 20 28.95 -50.25 8.69
N GLY A 21 29.01 -50.60 9.97
CA GLY A 21 27.89 -51.24 10.68
C GLY A 21 26.68 -50.31 10.73
N ASP A 22 26.90 -49.01 10.98
CA ASP A 22 25.84 -48.00 10.94
C ASP A 22 25.19 -47.87 9.56
N CYS A 23 25.99 -48.00 8.49
CA CYS A 23 25.49 -47.96 7.11
C CYS A 23 24.63 -49.19 6.78
N GLU A 24 25.00 -50.36 7.27
CA GLU A 24 24.23 -51.60 7.10
C GLU A 24 22.92 -51.54 7.91
N LEU A 25 22.97 -51.03 9.15
CA LEU A 25 21.79 -50.77 9.96
C LEU A 25 20.82 -49.81 9.28
N LEU A 26 21.32 -48.68 8.75
CA LEU A 26 20.47 -47.74 8.03
C LEU A 26 19.88 -48.35 6.74
N ALA A 27 20.64 -49.18 6.01
CA ALA A 27 20.12 -49.88 4.84
C ALA A 27 18.94 -50.81 5.22
N ASN A 28 19.09 -51.57 6.31
CA ASN A 28 18.05 -52.46 6.82
C ASN A 28 16.83 -51.67 7.32
N ALA A 29 17.04 -50.58 8.06
CA ALA A 29 15.95 -49.73 8.54
C ALA A 29 15.14 -49.11 7.38
N ILE A 30 15.81 -48.72 6.29
CA ILE A 30 15.15 -48.23 5.08
C ILE A 30 14.33 -49.34 4.43
N LEU A 31 14.88 -50.55 4.32
CA LEU A 31 14.18 -51.71 3.78
C LEU A 31 12.94 -52.05 4.62
N GLU A 32 13.06 -52.16 5.94
CA GLU A 32 11.94 -52.44 6.84
C GLU A 32 10.85 -51.37 6.80
N THR A 33 11.23 -50.09 6.67
CA THR A 33 10.28 -48.98 6.73
C THR A 33 9.57 -48.73 5.41
N LEU A 34 10.27 -48.89 4.28
CA LEU A 34 9.78 -48.48 2.96
C LEU A 34 9.59 -49.63 1.98
N ASP A 35 10.04 -50.84 2.31
CA ASP A 35 10.12 -51.99 1.41
C ASP A 35 10.95 -51.68 0.14
N ILE A 36 12.04 -50.92 0.32
CA ILE A 36 12.95 -50.51 -0.76
C ILE A 36 14.39 -50.84 -0.36
N GLU A 37 15.06 -51.64 -1.19
CA GLU A 37 16.47 -51.93 -1.01
C GLU A 37 17.37 -50.75 -1.42
N ILE A 38 18.35 -50.47 -0.57
CA ILE A 38 19.45 -49.55 -0.87
C ILE A 38 20.77 -50.18 -0.41
N SER A 39 21.77 -50.18 -1.28
CA SER A 39 23.09 -50.73 -0.93
C SER A 39 23.74 -49.93 0.20
N TYR A 40 24.25 -50.61 1.23
CA TYR A 40 25.03 -49.99 2.30
C TYR A 40 26.25 -49.22 1.75
N ASN A 41 26.81 -49.62 0.60
CA ASN A 41 27.90 -48.89 -0.05
C ASN A 41 27.45 -47.52 -0.60
N THR A 42 26.19 -47.39 -1.03
CA THR A 42 25.61 -46.10 -1.45
C THR A 42 25.47 -45.17 -0.25
N ILE A 43 25.05 -45.69 0.90
CA ILE A 43 24.99 -44.95 2.17
C ILE A 43 26.40 -44.56 2.63
N ARG A 44 27.36 -45.48 2.57
CA ARG A 44 28.77 -45.26 2.94
C ARG A 44 29.38 -44.09 2.16
N ARG A 45 29.13 -44.02 0.85
CA ARG A 45 29.55 -42.89 0.00
C ARG A 45 28.83 -41.61 0.36
N LEU A 46 27.52 -41.66 0.63
CA LEU A 46 26.74 -40.49 1.03
C LEU A 46 27.30 -39.87 2.30
N PHE A 47 27.62 -40.66 3.32
CA PHE A 47 28.12 -40.18 4.61
C PHE A 47 29.62 -39.82 4.61
N GLY A 48 30.34 -40.10 3.52
CA GLY A 48 31.76 -39.72 3.37
C GLY A 48 32.74 -40.79 3.88
N LEU A 49 32.27 -42.01 4.09
CA LEU A 49 33.04 -43.18 4.57
C LEU A 49 33.63 -44.01 3.41
N ALA A 50 33.50 -43.51 2.18
CA ALA A 50 34.01 -44.06 0.93
C ALA A 50 34.21 -42.92 -0.09
N PRO A 51 34.95 -43.15 -1.21
CA PRO A 51 35.16 -42.12 -2.23
C PRO A 51 33.85 -41.47 -2.68
N ASN A 52 33.82 -40.14 -2.63
CA ASN A 52 32.61 -39.36 -2.82
C ASN A 52 32.12 -39.45 -4.27
N VAL A 53 30.84 -39.81 -4.43
CA VAL A 53 30.13 -39.80 -5.71
C VAL A 53 28.81 -39.07 -5.49
N LYS A 54 28.46 -38.18 -6.42
CA LYS A 54 27.20 -37.42 -6.36
C LYS A 54 26.01 -38.38 -6.25
N PRO A 55 25.21 -38.33 -5.16
CA PRO A 55 24.06 -39.21 -5.01
C PRO A 55 23.06 -38.98 -6.14
N ASN A 56 22.52 -40.07 -6.70
CA ASN A 56 21.49 -39.96 -7.72
C ASN A 56 20.15 -39.50 -7.10
N ARG A 57 19.24 -39.02 -7.94
CA ARG A 57 17.94 -38.47 -7.51
C ARG A 57 17.07 -39.54 -6.82
N ASN A 58 17.17 -40.80 -7.22
CA ASN A 58 16.42 -41.89 -6.63
C ASN A 58 16.86 -42.16 -5.18
N THR A 59 18.17 -42.23 -4.94
CA THR A 59 18.76 -42.33 -3.60
C THR A 59 18.27 -41.20 -2.70
N LEU A 60 18.29 -39.95 -3.19
CA LEU A 60 17.81 -38.82 -2.41
C LEU A 60 16.31 -38.86 -2.12
N ASN A 61 15.52 -39.37 -3.06
CA ASN A 61 14.08 -39.57 -2.85
C ASN A 61 13.79 -40.65 -1.82
N ILE A 62 14.50 -41.78 -1.86
CA ILE A 62 14.38 -42.87 -0.89
C ILE A 62 14.70 -42.36 0.51
N LEU A 63 15.82 -41.64 0.65
CA LEU A 63 16.25 -41.08 1.93
C LEU A 63 15.27 -40.03 2.47
N ALA A 64 14.77 -39.14 1.61
CA ALA A 64 13.75 -38.16 1.99
C ALA A 64 12.42 -38.82 2.42
N LYS A 65 12.00 -39.89 1.71
CA LYS A 65 10.84 -40.71 2.10
C LYS A 65 11.06 -41.39 3.44
N PHE A 66 12.26 -41.90 3.67
CA PHE A 66 12.60 -42.56 4.91
C PHE A 66 12.38 -41.62 6.08
N ILE A 67 12.76 -40.34 5.98
CA ILE A 67 12.52 -39.35 7.05
C ILE A 67 11.14 -38.65 6.97
N GLY A 68 10.19 -39.20 6.21
CA GLY A 68 8.77 -38.79 6.23
C GLY A 68 8.34 -37.76 5.18
N TYR A 69 9.18 -37.45 4.18
CA TYR A 69 8.83 -36.51 3.10
C TYR A 69 8.44 -37.24 1.81
N LYS A 70 7.58 -36.63 0.95
CA LYS A 70 7.12 -37.28 -0.29
C LYS A 70 8.26 -37.65 -1.25
N ASN A 71 9.28 -36.81 -1.35
CA ASN A 71 10.48 -36.97 -2.16
C ASN A 71 11.52 -35.91 -1.77
N TYR A 72 12.69 -35.90 -2.42
CA TYR A 72 13.77 -34.96 -2.09
C TYR A 72 13.36 -33.49 -2.31
N ILE A 73 12.56 -33.20 -3.34
CA ILE A 73 12.08 -31.83 -3.61
C ILE A 73 11.14 -31.36 -2.49
N HIS A 74 10.22 -32.23 -2.04
CA HIS A 74 9.35 -31.94 -0.92
C HIS A 74 10.15 -31.68 0.36
N PHE A 75 11.20 -32.47 0.60
CA PHE A 75 12.13 -32.24 1.72
C PHE A 75 12.81 -30.86 1.62
N THR A 76 13.38 -30.50 0.48
CA THR A 76 14.05 -29.20 0.33
C THR A 76 13.08 -28.03 0.51
N GLN A 77 11.90 -28.11 -0.10
CA GLN A 77 10.89 -27.05 -0.01
C GLN A 77 10.34 -26.88 1.42
N THR A 78 10.05 -28.00 2.10
CA THR A 78 9.48 -27.96 3.45
C THR A 78 10.52 -27.57 4.51
N HIS A 79 11.79 -27.95 4.34
CA HIS A 79 12.85 -27.51 5.25
C HIS A 79 13.18 -26.03 5.09
N LEU A 80 13.17 -25.49 3.86
CA LEU A 80 13.28 -24.05 3.65
C LEU A 80 12.15 -23.29 4.34
N GLN A 81 10.92 -23.84 4.33
CA GLN A 81 9.78 -23.31 5.08
C GLN A 81 9.89 -23.47 6.61
N LYS A 82 10.63 -24.46 7.12
CA LYS A 82 10.87 -24.64 8.57
C LYS A 82 12.03 -23.80 9.10
N GLU A 83 13.07 -23.55 8.29
CA GLU A 83 14.20 -22.68 8.65
C GLU A 83 13.80 -21.20 8.66
N GLN A 84 12.84 -20.82 7.80
CA GLN A 84 11.96 -19.70 8.12
C GLN A 84 11.10 -20.12 9.32
N GLN A 85 11.63 -20.03 10.54
CA GLN A 85 10.76 -19.86 11.71
C GLN A 85 9.78 -18.77 11.33
N ASN A 86 8.52 -19.13 11.10
CA ASN A 86 7.54 -18.22 10.52
C ASN A 86 7.56 -16.95 11.37
N MET A 87 8.11 -15.86 10.84
CA MET A 87 8.35 -14.62 11.60
C MET A 87 7.05 -14.17 12.27
N SER A 88 5.92 -14.44 11.61
CA SER A 88 4.58 -14.26 12.15
C SER A 88 4.35 -15.03 13.46
N VAL A 89 4.77 -16.29 13.59
CA VAL A 89 4.66 -17.07 14.86
C VAL A 89 5.48 -16.44 15.98
N VAL A 90 6.68 -15.92 15.68
CA VAL A 90 7.50 -15.21 16.66
C VAL A 90 6.80 -13.92 17.11
N ILE A 91 6.24 -13.16 16.16
CA ILE A 91 5.44 -11.96 16.44
C ILE A 91 4.22 -12.32 17.29
N TYR A 92 3.45 -13.34 16.91
CA TYR A 92 2.23 -13.72 17.63
C TYR A 92 2.51 -14.10 19.08
N ARG A 93 3.61 -14.82 19.33
CA ARG A 93 4.04 -15.13 20.71
C ARG A 93 4.43 -13.86 21.46
N ALA A 94 5.25 -13.00 20.85
CA ALA A 94 5.70 -11.76 21.50
C ALA A 94 4.52 -10.82 21.83
N VAL A 95 3.53 -10.72 20.93
CA VAL A 95 2.31 -9.93 21.15
C VAL A 95 1.41 -10.57 22.21
N TYR A 96 1.27 -11.89 22.22
CA TYR A 96 0.51 -12.62 23.25
C TYR A 96 1.10 -12.39 24.65
N ASP A 97 2.43 -12.49 24.79
CA ASP A 97 3.13 -12.25 26.06
C ASP A 97 3.08 -10.76 26.47
N ALA A 98 2.79 -9.86 25.51
CA ALA A 98 2.62 -8.42 25.70
C ALA A 98 3.78 -7.73 26.45
N ASN A 99 5.00 -8.28 26.34
CA ASN A 99 6.17 -7.74 27.02
C ASN A 99 6.85 -6.66 26.15
N PRO A 100 6.82 -5.37 26.53
CA PRO A 100 7.38 -4.30 25.71
C PRO A 100 8.89 -4.46 25.46
N VAL A 101 9.64 -4.98 26.44
CA VAL A 101 11.09 -5.15 26.34
C VAL A 101 11.44 -6.19 25.28
N GLU A 102 10.72 -7.32 25.26
CA GLU A 102 10.96 -8.38 24.28
C GLU A 102 10.51 -7.98 22.87
N ILE A 103 9.40 -7.24 22.75
CA ILE A 103 8.96 -6.69 21.46
C ILE A 103 9.98 -5.68 20.91
N ILE A 104 10.51 -4.78 21.75
CA ILE A 104 11.53 -3.83 21.33
C ILE A 104 12.80 -4.57 20.87
N LYS A 105 13.30 -5.53 21.65
CA LYS A 105 14.47 -6.35 21.25
C LYS A 105 14.22 -7.07 19.93
N LEU A 106 13.00 -7.59 19.71
CA LEU A 106 12.63 -8.25 18.47
C LEU A 106 12.72 -7.29 17.28
N VAL A 107 12.18 -6.06 17.39
CA VAL A 107 12.28 -5.03 16.34
C VAL A 107 13.74 -4.73 16.00
N GLN A 108 14.57 -4.47 17.01
CA GLN A 108 15.98 -4.14 16.84
C GLN A 108 16.78 -5.28 16.21
N LYS A 109 16.49 -6.53 16.62
CA LYS A 109 17.11 -7.73 16.04
C LYS A 109 16.72 -7.91 14.59
N THR A 110 15.44 -7.76 14.24
CA THR A 110 14.95 -7.90 12.88
C THR A 110 15.58 -6.86 11.96
N LYS A 111 15.67 -5.58 12.36
CA LYS A 111 16.30 -4.52 11.56
C LYS A 111 17.75 -4.82 11.18
N LYS A 112 18.49 -5.49 12.07
CA LYS A 112 19.91 -5.87 11.88
C LYS A 112 20.09 -7.19 11.12
N SER A 113 19.01 -7.88 10.80
CA SER A 113 19.03 -9.19 10.11
C SER A 113 18.78 -9.05 8.61
N THR A 114 18.79 -10.17 7.88
CA THR A 114 18.44 -10.24 6.46
C THR A 114 16.93 -10.38 6.21
N GLU A 115 16.12 -10.35 7.26
CA GLU A 115 14.66 -10.51 7.18
C GLU A 115 13.98 -9.28 6.57
N ASP A 116 12.79 -9.48 5.99
CA ASP A 116 11.94 -8.39 5.52
C ASP A 116 11.42 -7.57 6.72
N PHE A 117 12.14 -6.50 7.04
CA PHE A 117 11.81 -5.62 8.14
C PHE A 117 10.47 -4.89 7.96
N VAL A 118 10.11 -4.51 6.73
CA VAL A 118 8.86 -3.80 6.46
C VAL A 118 7.67 -4.75 6.61
N GLY A 119 7.76 -5.96 6.05
CA GLY A 119 6.77 -7.01 6.24
C GLY A 119 6.60 -7.38 7.72
N PHE A 120 7.71 -7.52 8.45
CA PHE A 120 7.70 -7.72 9.90
C PHE A 120 6.96 -6.61 10.65
N LEU A 121 7.27 -5.34 10.37
CA LEU A 121 6.63 -4.20 11.04
C LEU A 121 5.14 -4.11 10.75
N ILE A 122 4.72 -4.44 9.53
CA ILE A 122 3.30 -4.48 9.16
C ILE A 122 2.57 -5.50 10.03
N ILE A 123 3.08 -6.73 10.12
CA ILE A 123 2.45 -7.80 10.91
C ILE A 123 2.43 -7.40 12.38
N LEU A 124 3.58 -7.01 12.95
CA LEU A 124 3.68 -6.60 14.35
C LEU A 124 2.71 -5.45 14.68
N SER A 125 2.69 -4.39 13.86
CA SER A 125 1.81 -3.24 14.10
C SER A 125 0.34 -3.63 14.03
N ARG A 126 -0.04 -4.47 13.06
CA ARG A 126 -1.43 -4.92 12.91
C ARG A 126 -1.87 -5.82 14.07
N GLU A 127 -1.00 -6.71 14.53
CA GLU A 127 -1.28 -7.57 15.70
C GLU A 127 -1.41 -6.75 16.99
N LEU A 128 -0.52 -5.78 17.22
CA LEU A 128 -0.61 -4.88 18.37
C LEU A 128 -1.88 -4.03 18.33
N LEU A 129 -2.28 -3.52 17.16
CA LEU A 129 -3.53 -2.79 16.97
C LEU A 129 -4.76 -3.67 17.24
N TYR A 130 -4.78 -4.88 16.68
CA TYR A 130 -5.88 -5.83 16.84
C TYR A 130 -6.09 -6.19 18.32
N ASN A 131 -5.00 -6.41 19.05
CA ASN A 131 -5.00 -6.67 20.49
C ASN A 131 -5.13 -5.41 21.36
N LYS A 132 -5.31 -4.22 20.76
CA LYS A 132 -5.44 -2.91 21.43
C LYS A 132 -4.25 -2.56 22.34
N GLN A 133 -3.06 -3.07 22.03
CA GLN A 133 -1.82 -2.81 22.75
C GLN A 133 -1.17 -1.50 22.29
N PHE A 134 -1.94 -0.39 22.35
CA PHE A 134 -1.53 0.91 21.79
C PHE A 134 -0.28 1.50 22.43
N ALA A 135 -0.12 1.36 23.75
CA ALA A 135 1.07 1.86 24.46
C ALA A 135 2.36 1.16 24.02
N ILE A 136 2.29 -0.16 23.74
CA ILE A 136 3.44 -0.92 23.22
C ILE A 136 3.74 -0.48 21.79
N LEU A 137 2.70 -0.35 20.96
CA LEU A 137 2.86 0.14 19.60
C LEU A 137 3.47 1.54 19.57
N ASN A 138 3.06 2.43 20.47
CA ASN A 138 3.63 3.76 20.60
C ASN A 138 5.15 3.70 20.87
N LYS A 139 5.58 2.87 21.83
CA LYS A 139 7.00 2.64 22.11
C LYS A 139 7.76 2.07 20.92
N VAL A 140 7.15 1.17 20.14
CA VAL A 140 7.75 0.64 18.91
C VAL A 140 7.99 1.76 17.90
N PHE A 141 7.02 2.65 17.70
CA PHE A 141 7.19 3.80 16.80
C PHE A 141 8.15 4.87 17.35
N GLU A 142 8.48 4.90 18.64
CA GLU A 142 9.51 5.79 19.19
C GLU A 142 10.94 5.33 18.89
N LEU A 143 11.14 4.10 18.41
CA LEU A 143 12.46 3.54 18.11
C LEU A 143 13.13 4.23 16.91
N GLU A 144 14.45 4.37 16.98
CA GLU A 144 15.29 4.91 15.90
C GLU A 144 15.19 4.07 14.62
N GLU A 145 14.99 2.76 14.75
CA GLU A 145 14.78 1.84 13.63
C GLU A 145 13.53 2.16 12.78
N LEU A 146 12.60 2.95 13.34
CA LEU A 146 11.37 3.39 12.69
C LEU A 146 11.42 4.86 12.27
N GLU A 147 12.57 5.54 12.37
CA GLU A 147 12.73 6.87 11.80
C GLU A 147 12.38 6.87 10.31
N TYR A 148 11.58 7.85 9.89
CA TYR A 148 11.11 7.97 8.51
C TYR A 148 12.24 7.88 7.46
N ASN A 149 13.40 8.46 7.75
CA ASN A 149 14.54 8.48 6.82
C ASN A 149 15.24 7.11 6.68
N SER A 150 14.89 6.13 7.52
CA SER A 150 15.42 4.77 7.46
C SER A 150 14.72 3.88 6.43
N PHE A 151 13.74 4.43 5.71
CA PHE A 151 12.94 3.76 4.71
C PHE A 151 12.98 4.54 3.38
N SER A 152 12.88 3.81 2.27
CA SER A 152 12.52 4.40 0.99
C SER A 152 11.05 4.83 0.98
N TYR A 153 10.71 5.74 0.08
CA TYR A 153 9.32 6.20 -0.07
C TYR A 153 8.35 5.05 -0.41
N SER A 154 8.77 4.09 -1.23
CA SER A 154 7.96 2.90 -1.57
C SER A 154 7.67 2.03 -0.36
N GLU A 155 8.65 1.84 0.54
CA GLU A 155 8.48 1.08 1.78
C GLU A 155 7.52 1.79 2.73
N ILE A 156 7.64 3.12 2.89
CA ILE A 156 6.72 3.91 3.71
C ILE A 156 5.28 3.84 3.17
N LEU A 157 5.11 3.91 1.85
CA LEU A 157 3.80 3.72 1.22
C LEU A 157 3.25 2.32 1.49
N TYR A 158 4.06 1.27 1.39
CA TYR A 158 3.63 -0.10 1.64
C TYR A 158 3.24 -0.31 3.12
N LEU A 159 4.09 0.14 4.05
CA LEU A 159 3.87 0.10 5.49
C LEU A 159 2.58 0.85 5.88
N GLY A 160 2.50 2.12 5.50
CA GLY A 160 1.41 3.01 5.88
C GLY A 160 0.07 2.57 5.32
N ASN A 161 0.00 2.18 4.04
CA ASN A 161 -1.26 1.71 3.46
C ASN A 161 -1.71 0.36 4.07
N SER A 162 -0.77 -0.54 4.39
CA SER A 162 -1.08 -1.83 5.00
C SER A 162 -1.60 -1.69 6.44
N ILE A 163 -1.03 -0.78 7.24
CA ILE A 163 -1.50 -0.50 8.60
C ILE A 163 -2.81 0.31 8.57
N GLY A 164 -2.87 1.34 7.72
CA GLY A 164 -4.03 2.23 7.59
C GLY A 164 -5.34 1.52 7.24
N LEU A 165 -5.26 0.46 6.43
CA LEU A 165 -6.40 -0.40 6.13
C LEU A 165 -7.08 -0.98 7.39
N LEU A 166 -6.30 -1.41 8.37
CA LEU A 166 -6.86 -1.91 9.65
C LEU A 166 -7.48 -0.75 10.45
N LEU A 167 -6.81 0.39 10.48
CA LEU A 167 -7.24 1.58 11.21
C LEU A 167 -8.55 2.17 10.70
N ARG A 168 -8.89 2.00 9.41
CA ARG A 168 -10.22 2.38 8.89
C ARG A 168 -11.35 1.63 9.60
N ASN A 169 -11.16 0.33 9.86
CA ASN A 169 -12.15 -0.52 10.51
C ASN A 169 -12.07 -0.45 12.04
N GLN A 170 -10.86 -0.22 12.56
CA GLN A 170 -10.58 -0.13 14.00
C GLN A 170 -9.80 1.15 14.31
N PRO A 171 -10.46 2.33 14.27
CA PRO A 171 -9.78 3.58 14.59
C PRO A 171 -9.20 3.54 16.00
N LEU A 172 -8.00 4.10 16.15
CA LEU A 172 -7.35 4.38 17.42
C LEU A 172 -8.34 4.99 18.41
N LYS A 173 -8.39 4.38 19.60
CA LYS A 173 -9.19 4.87 20.73
C LYS A 173 -8.42 5.84 21.62
N ASP A 174 -7.10 5.70 21.62
CA ASP A 174 -6.18 6.54 22.37
C ASP A 174 -5.44 7.50 21.43
N ASN A 175 -5.02 8.63 21.99
CA ASN A 175 -4.38 9.71 21.28
C ASN A 175 -2.84 9.64 21.30
N GLU A 176 -2.19 8.81 22.13
CA GLU A 176 -0.72 8.82 22.24
C GLU A 176 -0.02 8.64 20.89
N LEU A 177 -0.49 7.68 20.09
CA LEU A 177 0.02 7.45 18.73
C LEU A 177 -0.18 8.65 17.79
N LEU A 178 -1.18 9.50 18.03
CA LEU A 178 -1.41 10.72 17.25
C LEU A 178 -0.45 11.87 17.61
N HIS A 179 0.36 11.69 18.65
CA HIS A 179 1.49 12.58 19.00
C HIS A 179 2.84 12.01 18.56
N ASN A 180 2.89 10.74 18.15
CA ASN A 180 4.10 10.04 17.76
C ASN A 180 4.57 10.42 16.36
N THR A 181 5.75 11.06 16.25
CA THR A 181 6.28 11.57 14.99
C THR A 181 6.44 10.49 13.91
N ASN A 182 6.99 9.32 14.25
CA ASN A 182 7.20 8.26 13.27
C ASN A 182 5.88 7.64 12.83
N PHE A 183 4.94 7.41 13.76
CA PHE A 183 3.59 6.96 13.38
C PHE A 183 2.92 7.96 12.43
N LEU A 184 3.01 9.26 12.73
CA LEU A 184 2.42 10.28 11.88
C LEU A 184 3.04 10.31 10.48
N ARG A 185 4.37 10.21 10.37
CA ARG A 185 5.08 10.25 9.09
C ARG A 185 4.92 8.96 8.28
N CYS A 186 4.97 7.81 8.93
CA CYS A 186 4.94 6.51 8.27
C CYS A 186 3.51 6.05 7.93
N VAL A 187 2.50 6.40 8.74
CA VAL A 187 1.13 5.90 8.62
C VAL A 187 0.12 7.01 8.30
N TYR A 188 0.04 8.06 9.12
CA TYR A 188 -1.01 9.08 8.95
C TYR A 188 -0.86 9.89 7.65
N LEU A 189 0.36 10.31 7.31
CA LEU A 189 0.65 11.08 6.10
C LEU A 189 0.58 10.25 4.81
N THR A 190 0.69 8.93 4.90
CA THR A 190 0.68 8.03 3.74
C THR A 190 -0.71 7.45 3.45
N PHE A 191 -1.44 7.04 4.49
CA PHE A 191 -2.82 6.54 4.38
C PHE A 191 -3.81 7.69 4.59
N VAL A 192 -3.90 8.57 3.58
CA VAL A 192 -4.81 9.72 3.61
C VAL A 192 -6.23 9.27 3.26
N ASP A 193 -7.04 8.97 4.27
CA ASP A 193 -8.32 8.29 4.10
C ASP A 193 -9.44 9.23 3.64
N TYR A 194 -9.57 9.40 2.32
CA TYR A 194 -10.63 10.21 1.69
C TYR A 194 -12.01 9.57 1.86
N SER A 195 -12.11 8.30 2.26
CA SER A 195 -13.38 7.68 2.63
C SER A 195 -13.92 8.18 3.96
N THR A 196 -13.07 8.75 4.82
CA THR A 196 -13.43 9.08 6.21
C THR A 196 -13.03 10.49 6.63
N LEU A 197 -12.94 11.46 5.71
CA LEU A 197 -12.76 12.88 6.04
C LEU A 197 -13.95 13.46 6.81
N ASN A 198 -15.08 12.77 6.88
CA ASN A 198 -16.18 13.08 7.80
C ASN A 198 -16.30 12.10 8.99
N GLY A 199 -15.39 11.14 9.11
CA GLY A 199 -15.29 10.14 10.15
C GLY A 199 -14.03 10.29 11.02
N TYR A 200 -13.34 9.19 11.29
CA TYR A 200 -12.21 9.16 12.22
C TYR A 200 -11.02 10.02 11.74
N TYR A 201 -10.73 10.03 10.43
CA TYR A 201 -9.56 10.74 9.90
C TYR A 201 -9.66 12.26 10.16
N LYS A 202 -10.87 12.83 10.12
CA LYS A 202 -11.14 14.21 10.57
C LYS A 202 -10.76 14.42 12.04
N ASN A 203 -11.19 13.51 12.90
CA ASN A 203 -10.97 13.64 14.34
C ASN A 203 -9.48 13.61 14.65
N TRP A 204 -8.75 12.67 14.06
CA TRP A 204 -7.29 12.62 14.14
C TRP A 204 -6.66 13.89 13.60
N THR A 205 -7.05 14.33 12.41
CA THR A 205 -6.53 15.55 11.78
C THR A 205 -6.71 16.76 12.70
N LYS A 206 -7.86 16.89 13.38
CA LYS A 206 -8.09 17.98 14.35
C LYS A 206 -7.19 17.89 15.57
N ILE A 207 -6.97 16.68 16.10
CA ILE A 207 -6.11 16.45 17.27
C ILE A 207 -4.66 16.78 16.90
N ILE A 208 -4.17 16.24 15.79
CA ILE A 208 -2.82 16.47 15.28
C ILE A 208 -2.60 17.96 15.00
N HIS A 209 -3.54 18.62 14.31
CA HIS A 209 -3.43 20.05 13.99
C HIS A 209 -3.24 20.92 15.23
N LYS A 210 -3.95 20.62 16.32
CA LYS A 210 -3.86 21.36 17.58
C LYS A 210 -2.54 21.15 18.32
N ASN A 211 -1.95 19.96 18.20
CA ASN A 211 -0.84 19.54 19.06
C ASN A 211 0.51 19.51 18.35
N THR A 212 0.54 19.48 17.02
CA THR A 212 1.78 19.33 16.26
C THR A 212 2.63 20.60 16.25
N LYS A 213 3.94 20.42 16.45
CA LYS A 213 4.96 21.47 16.31
C LYS A 213 5.60 21.50 14.91
N SER A 214 5.36 20.46 14.10
CA SER A 214 5.93 20.38 12.74
C SER A 214 5.15 21.28 11.78
N LYS A 215 5.85 22.21 11.13
CA LYS A 215 5.28 23.08 10.11
C LYS A 215 4.61 22.29 8.98
N GLU A 216 5.24 21.20 8.54
CA GLU A 216 4.69 20.35 7.48
C GLU A 216 3.37 19.69 7.91
N LEU A 217 3.30 19.14 9.13
CA LEU A 217 2.06 18.56 9.67
C LEU A 217 0.97 19.62 9.87
N GLN A 218 1.32 20.82 10.32
CA GLN A 218 0.37 21.93 10.45
C GLN A 218 -0.23 22.30 9.09
N VAL A 219 0.59 22.41 8.06
CA VAL A 219 0.17 22.72 6.68
C VAL A 219 -0.69 21.60 6.13
N PHE A 220 -0.26 20.34 6.24
CA PHE A 220 -1.00 19.17 5.77
C PHE A 220 -2.38 19.07 6.43
N THR A 221 -2.43 19.12 7.77
CA THR A 221 -3.69 18.97 8.52
C THR A 221 -4.67 20.09 8.21
N LYS A 222 -4.19 21.33 8.10
CA LYS A 222 -5.01 22.48 7.68
C LYS A 222 -5.54 22.27 6.27
N ALA A 223 -4.73 21.78 5.33
CA ALA A 223 -5.16 21.49 3.96
C ALA A 223 -6.29 20.44 3.91
N ILE A 224 -6.15 19.33 4.65
CA ILE A 224 -7.19 18.32 4.78
C ILE A 224 -8.49 18.90 5.35
N LEU A 225 -8.41 19.73 6.40
CA LEU A 225 -9.60 20.35 7.01
C LEU A 225 -10.27 21.37 6.07
N THR A 226 -9.50 22.11 5.28
CA THR A 226 -10.03 23.04 4.28
C THR A 226 -10.71 22.29 3.14
N PHE A 227 -10.07 21.29 2.54
CA PHE A 227 -10.67 20.48 1.48
C PHE A 227 -11.94 19.76 1.96
N ARG A 228 -11.91 19.20 3.17
CA ARG A 228 -13.10 18.66 3.83
C ARG A 228 -14.21 19.71 3.93
N SER A 229 -13.90 20.95 4.27
CA SER A 229 -14.92 22.01 4.39
C SER A 229 -15.58 22.30 3.05
N PHE A 230 -14.81 22.30 1.96
CA PHE A 230 -15.33 22.37 0.60
C PHE A 230 -16.29 21.22 0.28
N LEU A 231 -15.92 19.96 0.56
CA LEU A 231 -16.79 18.79 0.36
C LEU A 231 -18.09 18.81 1.20
N ASN A 232 -18.12 19.65 2.24
CA ASN A 232 -19.31 19.89 3.06
C ASN A 232 -20.05 21.19 2.67
N ASN A 233 -19.90 21.64 1.42
CA ASN A 233 -20.54 22.83 0.86
C ASN A 233 -20.28 24.11 1.66
N LYS A 234 -19.16 24.19 2.38
CA LYS A 234 -18.74 25.41 3.06
C LYS A 234 -17.87 26.23 2.13
N LYS A 235 -18.05 27.55 2.16
CA LYS A 235 -17.09 28.48 1.54
C LYS A 235 -15.73 28.28 2.20
N ILE A 236 -14.69 28.20 1.38
CA ILE A 236 -13.30 28.08 1.82
C ILE A 236 -12.49 29.28 1.35
N THR A 237 -11.33 29.47 1.97
CA THR A 237 -10.29 30.40 1.52
C THR A 237 -9.02 29.62 1.22
N ASP A 238 -8.05 30.27 0.56
CA ASP A 238 -6.67 29.77 0.45
C ASP A 238 -5.80 30.41 1.54
N PRO A 239 -5.58 29.74 2.69
CA PRO A 239 -4.75 30.27 3.75
C PRO A 239 -3.26 29.89 3.60
N PHE A 240 -2.85 29.35 2.45
CA PHE A 240 -1.52 28.78 2.23
C PHE A 240 -0.62 29.68 1.38
N GLU A 241 -1.15 30.80 0.87
CA GLU A 241 -0.41 31.80 0.10
C GLU A 241 0.43 31.17 -1.03
N ASN A 242 1.75 31.19 -0.89
CA ASN A 242 2.70 30.67 -1.88
C ASN A 242 3.30 29.30 -1.51
N LEU A 243 2.85 28.65 -0.42
CA LEU A 243 3.39 27.36 0.02
C LEU A 243 3.20 26.25 -1.04
N ALA A 244 2.17 26.35 -1.88
CA ALA A 244 1.98 25.45 -3.01
C ALA A 244 3.18 25.44 -3.97
N TYR A 245 3.93 26.54 -4.06
CA TYR A 245 5.12 26.67 -4.91
C TYR A 245 6.43 26.26 -4.20
N SER A 246 6.35 25.64 -3.03
CA SER A 246 7.54 25.19 -2.31
C SER A 246 8.29 24.10 -3.09
N LYS A 247 9.62 24.18 -3.07
CA LYS A 247 10.52 23.12 -3.56
C LYS A 247 10.96 22.15 -2.46
N THR A 248 10.62 22.42 -1.20
CA THR A 248 11.01 21.61 -0.03
C THR A 248 9.88 20.76 0.51
N LEU A 249 8.62 21.16 0.30
CA LEU A 249 7.47 20.36 0.68
C LEU A 249 7.32 19.15 -0.25
N HIS A 250 6.69 18.10 0.27
CA HIS A 250 6.39 16.91 -0.52
C HIS A 250 5.54 17.27 -1.76
N PRO A 251 5.84 16.73 -2.97
CA PRO A 251 5.13 17.09 -4.20
C PRO A 251 3.60 16.93 -4.12
N ILE A 252 3.12 15.84 -3.51
CA ILE A 252 1.68 15.60 -3.30
C ILE A 252 1.07 16.64 -2.35
N LEU A 253 1.83 17.13 -1.35
CA LEU A 253 1.36 18.20 -0.48
C LEU A 253 1.26 19.51 -1.27
N CYS A 254 2.25 19.86 -2.09
CA CYS A 254 2.17 21.00 -3.00
C CYS A 254 0.94 20.91 -3.91
N SER A 255 0.70 19.73 -4.49
CA SER A 255 -0.51 19.45 -5.29
C SER A 255 -1.78 19.73 -4.50
N ARG A 256 -1.88 19.26 -3.25
CA ARG A 256 -3.04 19.50 -2.38
C ARG A 256 -3.27 20.97 -2.09
N LEU A 257 -2.21 21.71 -1.78
CA LEU A 257 -2.31 23.15 -1.51
C LEU A 257 -2.75 23.90 -2.76
N PHE A 258 -2.20 23.53 -3.92
CA PHE A 258 -2.57 24.14 -5.19
C PHE A 258 -4.02 23.82 -5.58
N SER A 259 -4.51 22.60 -5.32
CA SER A 259 -5.92 22.25 -5.49
C SER A 259 -6.82 23.15 -4.66
N ILE A 260 -6.50 23.38 -3.38
CA ILE A 260 -7.27 24.29 -2.53
C ILE A 260 -7.24 25.71 -3.07
N LYS A 261 -6.09 26.17 -3.55
CA LYS A 261 -5.93 27.48 -4.17
C LYS A 261 -6.85 27.65 -5.39
N ILE A 262 -6.94 26.66 -6.26
CA ILE A 262 -7.85 26.65 -7.42
C ILE A 262 -9.32 26.65 -6.97
N VAL A 263 -9.68 25.84 -5.97
CA VAL A 263 -11.09 25.72 -5.53
C VAL A 263 -11.57 26.95 -4.75
N ALA A 264 -10.69 27.58 -3.98
CA ALA A 264 -11.03 28.71 -3.12
C ALA A 264 -11.15 30.04 -3.86
N ASN A 265 -10.59 30.16 -5.06
CA ASN A 265 -10.49 31.41 -5.80
C ASN A 265 -11.09 31.26 -7.21
N LYS A 266 -11.57 32.38 -7.76
CA LYS A 266 -11.87 32.47 -9.20
C LYS A 266 -10.66 33.07 -9.89
N TYR A 267 -10.21 32.46 -10.98
CA TYR A 267 -9.07 32.92 -11.77
C TYR A 267 -9.54 33.22 -13.18
N ASP A 268 -9.32 34.45 -13.63
CA ASP A 268 -9.59 34.85 -15.02
C ASP A 268 -8.69 34.07 -16.00
N ASP A 269 -7.42 33.87 -15.62
CA ASP A 269 -6.48 33.01 -16.34
C ASP A 269 -5.89 31.92 -15.43
N LEU A 270 -6.57 30.78 -15.40
CA LEU A 270 -6.10 29.58 -14.71
C LEU A 270 -4.79 29.03 -15.33
N ASN A 271 -4.56 29.21 -16.63
CA ASN A 271 -3.34 28.70 -17.27
C ASN A 271 -2.10 29.46 -16.79
N ALA A 272 -2.19 30.77 -16.55
CA ALA A 272 -1.06 31.56 -16.05
C ALA A 272 -0.55 31.03 -14.70
N ILE A 273 -1.44 30.75 -13.75
CA ILE A 273 -1.05 30.24 -12.43
C ILE A 273 -0.54 28.80 -12.50
N LEU A 274 -1.10 27.97 -13.40
CA LEU A 274 -0.64 26.61 -13.66
C LEU A 274 0.76 26.61 -14.28
N ASN A 275 1.01 27.47 -15.28
CA ASN A 275 2.32 27.66 -15.89
C ASN A 275 3.35 28.02 -14.84
N LYS A 276 3.05 28.98 -13.97
CA LYS A 276 3.94 29.35 -12.86
C LYS A 276 4.21 28.16 -11.93
N TYR A 277 3.19 27.38 -11.56
CA TYR A 277 3.33 26.21 -10.71
C TYR A 277 4.27 25.17 -11.32
N TYR A 278 3.99 24.73 -12.54
CA TYR A 278 4.79 23.71 -13.20
C TYR A 278 6.18 24.21 -13.62
N GLN A 279 6.36 25.49 -13.95
CA GLN A 279 7.69 26.06 -14.17
C GLN A 279 8.56 25.92 -12.92
N ILE A 280 8.02 26.22 -11.74
CA ILE A 280 8.75 26.12 -10.46
C ILE A 280 9.11 24.66 -10.14
N HIS A 281 8.24 23.71 -10.48
CA HIS A 281 8.41 22.27 -10.17
C HIS A 281 8.97 21.43 -11.32
N SER A 282 9.33 22.05 -12.45
CA SER A 282 9.82 21.39 -13.68
C SER A 282 11.16 20.67 -13.53
N GLY A 283 11.92 20.95 -12.46
CA GLY A 283 13.28 20.44 -12.26
C GLY A 283 13.41 18.92 -12.14
N LYS A 284 12.31 18.18 -11.94
CA LYS A 284 12.29 16.71 -11.93
C LYS A 284 11.05 16.18 -12.64
N LYS A 285 11.15 15.90 -13.94
CA LYS A 285 10.04 15.36 -14.76
C LYS A 285 9.40 14.11 -14.13
N SER A 286 10.18 13.25 -13.49
CA SER A 286 9.68 12.06 -12.81
C SER A 286 8.70 12.35 -11.66
N LEU A 287 8.66 13.56 -11.11
CA LEU A 287 7.74 13.95 -10.02
C LEU A 287 6.50 14.68 -10.53
N LEU A 288 6.34 14.85 -11.84
CA LEU A 288 5.25 15.63 -12.42
C LEU A 288 3.87 15.07 -12.04
N LEU A 289 3.72 13.74 -12.01
CA LEU A 289 2.48 13.12 -11.52
C LEU A 289 2.23 13.42 -10.05
N ASP A 290 3.27 13.44 -9.21
CA ASP A 290 3.12 13.66 -7.78
C ASP A 290 2.72 15.11 -7.49
N TYR A 291 3.27 16.08 -8.23
CA TYR A 291 2.81 17.47 -8.22
C TYR A 291 1.40 17.66 -8.78
N SER A 292 0.87 16.68 -9.51
CA SER A 292 -0.44 16.72 -10.14
C SER A 292 -1.50 15.88 -9.41
N PHE A 293 -1.11 15.01 -8.49
CA PHE A 293 -1.97 13.95 -7.95
C PHE A 293 -3.32 14.46 -7.41
N GLU A 294 -3.31 15.50 -6.59
CA GLU A 294 -4.54 16.08 -6.02
C GLU A 294 -5.28 16.97 -7.01
N LEU A 295 -4.58 17.51 -8.01
CA LEU A 295 -5.19 18.28 -9.09
C LEU A 295 -6.04 17.38 -9.99
N LEU A 296 -5.63 16.12 -10.22
CA LEU A 296 -6.42 15.14 -10.96
C LEU A 296 -7.78 14.89 -10.29
N ILE A 297 -7.78 14.63 -8.98
CA ILE A 297 -9.01 14.44 -8.18
C ILE A 297 -9.86 15.71 -8.21
N THR A 298 -9.23 16.87 -8.05
CA THR A 298 -9.91 18.16 -7.98
C THR A 298 -10.54 18.52 -9.31
N ALA A 299 -9.87 18.27 -10.43
CA ALA A 299 -10.38 18.53 -11.77
C ALA A 299 -11.68 17.76 -12.02
N ILE A 300 -11.72 16.46 -11.68
CA ILE A 300 -12.94 15.64 -11.77
C ILE A 300 -14.00 16.12 -10.76
N THR A 301 -13.62 16.33 -9.50
CA THR A 301 -14.57 16.75 -8.45
C THR A 301 -15.26 18.08 -8.78
N THR A 302 -14.55 19.02 -9.41
CA THR A 302 -15.05 20.37 -9.69
C THR A 302 -15.52 20.57 -11.12
N LYS A 303 -15.51 19.52 -11.96
CA LYS A 303 -15.81 19.61 -13.39
C LYS A 303 -14.95 20.67 -14.11
N ASN A 304 -13.70 20.85 -13.68
CA ASN A 304 -12.83 21.90 -14.22
C ASN A 304 -12.15 21.43 -15.52
N ILE A 305 -12.83 21.65 -16.66
CA ILE A 305 -12.38 21.22 -18.00
C ILE A 305 -11.06 21.91 -18.39
N VAL A 306 -10.88 23.18 -18.01
CA VAL A 306 -9.63 23.92 -18.27
C VAL A 306 -8.45 23.25 -17.58
N LEU A 307 -8.61 22.89 -16.30
CA LEU A 307 -7.60 22.17 -15.55
C LEU A 307 -7.32 20.78 -16.16
N MET A 308 -8.36 20.00 -16.50
CA MET A 308 -8.17 18.70 -17.16
C MET A 308 -7.35 18.83 -18.44
N ARG A 309 -7.72 19.77 -19.31
CA ARG A 309 -7.02 20.04 -20.57
C ARG A 309 -5.56 20.40 -20.33
N TYR A 310 -5.30 21.26 -19.35
CA TYR A 310 -3.95 21.68 -19.02
C TYR A 310 -3.11 20.48 -18.54
N LEU A 311 -3.65 19.67 -17.63
CA LEU A 311 -2.95 18.50 -17.09
C LEU A 311 -2.64 17.47 -18.19
N ILE A 312 -3.56 17.21 -19.11
CA ILE A 312 -3.34 16.31 -20.26
C ILE A 312 -2.21 16.80 -21.16
N LYS A 313 -2.12 18.11 -21.42
CA LYS A 313 -1.03 18.69 -22.22
C LYS A 313 0.31 18.69 -21.49
N THR A 314 0.27 18.79 -20.17
CA THR A 314 1.47 18.93 -19.33
C THR A 314 2.11 17.58 -19.03
N ILE A 315 1.27 16.59 -18.72
CA ILE A 315 1.69 15.24 -18.34
C ILE A 315 1.90 14.43 -19.62
N ASP A 316 3.09 14.56 -20.19
CA ASP A 316 3.58 13.69 -21.25
C ASP A 316 4.49 12.63 -20.63
N LEU A 317 3.99 11.40 -20.50
CA LEU A 317 4.70 10.32 -19.82
C LEU A 317 4.87 9.11 -20.70
N ASN A 318 6.12 8.67 -20.80
CA ASN A 318 6.46 7.31 -21.20
C ASN A 318 6.32 6.40 -19.97
N GLU A 319 5.49 5.36 -20.04
CA GLU A 319 5.24 4.46 -18.88
C GLU A 319 6.54 3.82 -18.34
N ASN A 320 7.56 3.69 -19.19
CA ASN A 320 8.88 3.16 -18.83
C ASN A 320 9.71 4.07 -17.92
N GLU A 321 9.30 5.33 -17.70
CA GLU A 321 10.01 6.30 -16.86
C GLU A 321 9.40 6.45 -15.46
N LEU A 322 8.36 5.67 -15.14
CA LEU A 322 7.60 5.79 -13.89
C LEU A 322 8.05 4.81 -12.81
N PHE A 323 8.08 5.29 -11.56
CA PHE A 323 8.22 4.40 -10.42
C PHE A 323 6.96 3.53 -10.25
N TYR A 324 7.13 2.33 -9.68
CA TYR A 324 6.00 1.40 -9.47
C TYR A 324 4.84 2.06 -8.71
N TYR A 325 5.11 2.84 -7.66
CA TYR A 325 4.05 3.51 -6.88
C TYR A 325 3.27 4.57 -7.69
N GLN A 326 3.88 5.12 -8.73
CA GLN A 326 3.26 6.15 -9.59
C GLN A 326 2.25 5.55 -10.54
N LYS A 327 2.22 4.23 -10.73
CA LYS A 327 1.15 3.54 -11.46
C LYS A 327 -0.23 3.84 -10.87
N HIS A 328 -0.33 3.97 -9.54
CA HIS A 328 -1.57 4.40 -8.89
C HIS A 328 -1.96 5.84 -9.25
N HIS A 329 -1.00 6.75 -9.38
CA HIS A 329 -1.25 8.15 -9.75
C HIS A 329 -1.60 8.26 -11.24
N LEU A 330 -0.92 7.50 -12.09
CA LEU A 330 -1.19 7.39 -13.51
C LEU A 330 -2.60 6.82 -13.77
N ASN A 331 -3.02 5.82 -13.01
CA ASN A 331 -4.37 5.27 -13.10
C ASN A 331 -5.44 6.35 -12.86
N LEU A 332 -5.24 7.22 -11.87
CA LEU A 332 -6.14 8.36 -11.64
C LEU A 332 -6.08 9.39 -12.78
N PHE A 333 -4.92 9.60 -13.40
CA PHE A 333 -4.80 10.42 -14.60
C PHE A 333 -5.62 9.85 -15.76
N TYR A 334 -5.60 8.53 -15.97
CA TYR A 334 -6.45 7.88 -16.98
C TYR A 334 -7.94 8.10 -16.73
N LEU A 335 -8.39 7.99 -15.48
CA LEU A 335 -9.78 8.34 -15.14
C LEU A 335 -10.11 9.80 -15.48
N MET A 336 -9.23 10.76 -15.16
CA MET A 336 -9.43 12.17 -15.51
C MET A 336 -9.50 12.37 -17.03
N CYS A 337 -8.64 11.69 -17.81
CA CYS A 337 -8.68 11.74 -19.27
C CYS A 337 -10.02 11.24 -19.81
N VAL A 338 -10.56 10.14 -19.28
CA VAL A 338 -11.89 9.63 -19.67
C VAL A 338 -12.96 10.71 -19.52
N TYR A 339 -12.93 11.45 -18.40
CA TYR A 339 -13.83 12.56 -18.14
C TYR A 339 -13.67 13.70 -19.15
N TYR A 340 -12.44 14.14 -19.42
CA TYR A 340 -12.16 15.20 -20.37
C TYR A 340 -12.63 14.86 -21.78
N TYR A 341 -12.25 13.68 -22.28
CA TYR A 341 -12.59 13.29 -23.65
C TYR A 341 -14.07 13.00 -23.84
N LYS A 342 -14.79 12.65 -22.77
CA LYS A 342 -16.25 12.65 -22.80
C LYS A 342 -16.82 14.06 -22.96
N PHE A 343 -16.30 15.06 -22.23
CA PHE A 343 -16.74 16.45 -22.40
C PHE A 343 -16.48 17.01 -23.79
N THR A 344 -15.35 16.65 -24.40
CA THR A 344 -15.00 17.11 -25.75
C THR A 344 -15.57 16.22 -26.85
N ASN A 345 -16.39 15.22 -26.52
CA ASN A 345 -16.99 14.26 -27.45
C ASN A 345 -15.97 13.49 -28.33
N ASP A 346 -14.75 13.26 -27.82
CA ASP A 346 -13.73 12.45 -28.47
C ASP A 346 -13.82 10.99 -28.01
N LYS A 347 -14.68 10.23 -28.69
CA LYS A 347 -14.97 8.84 -28.35
C LYS A 347 -13.76 7.91 -28.48
N ASN A 348 -12.83 8.22 -29.39
CA ASN A 348 -11.65 7.38 -29.62
C ASN A 348 -10.70 7.49 -28.43
N GLN A 349 -10.37 8.72 -28.03
CA GLN A 349 -9.51 8.96 -26.88
C GLN A 349 -10.19 8.53 -25.58
N GLN A 350 -11.49 8.77 -25.43
CA GLN A 350 -12.27 8.28 -24.27
C GLN A 350 -12.14 6.76 -24.13
N LYS A 351 -12.36 5.99 -25.21
CA LYS A 351 -12.24 4.53 -25.20
C LYS A 351 -10.82 4.06 -24.89
N LYS A 352 -9.80 4.74 -25.45
CA LYS A 352 -8.38 4.45 -25.18
C LYS A 352 -8.08 4.56 -23.69
N TYR A 353 -8.38 5.71 -23.07
CA TYR A 353 -8.08 5.93 -21.65
C TYR A 353 -8.96 5.09 -20.72
N LEU A 354 -10.18 4.76 -21.12
CA LEU A 354 -11.04 3.86 -20.35
C LEU A 354 -10.45 2.44 -20.30
N ALA A 355 -9.84 1.97 -21.39
CA ALA A 355 -9.16 0.67 -21.43
C ALA A 355 -7.87 0.64 -20.60
N LEU A 356 -7.24 1.80 -20.36
CA LEU A 356 -6.04 1.94 -19.53
C LEU A 356 -6.37 2.07 -18.04
N PHE A 357 -7.54 2.59 -17.70
CA PHE A 357 -7.99 2.70 -16.32
C PHE A 357 -8.35 1.32 -15.75
N ASP A 358 -7.76 0.97 -14.61
CA ASP A 358 -8.09 -0.24 -13.87
C ASP A 358 -8.36 0.10 -12.41
N PHE A 359 -9.58 -0.23 -11.97
CA PHE A 359 -10.03 0.04 -10.62
C PHE A 359 -9.16 -0.65 -9.54
N ASN A 360 -8.53 -1.79 -9.86
CA ASN A 360 -7.64 -2.49 -8.93
C ASN A 360 -6.37 -1.71 -8.58
N TYR A 361 -5.99 -0.73 -9.41
CA TYR A 361 -4.87 0.17 -9.14
C TYR A 361 -5.29 1.43 -8.38
N VAL A 362 -6.54 1.55 -7.94
CA VAL A 362 -6.96 2.62 -7.02
C VAL A 362 -6.48 2.28 -5.61
N ARG A 363 -5.80 3.22 -4.95
CA ARG A 363 -5.38 3.03 -3.56
C ARG A 363 -6.60 2.95 -2.64
N TYR A 364 -6.60 1.96 -1.74
CA TYR A 364 -7.68 1.78 -0.76
C TYR A 364 -8.04 3.05 0.03
N SER A 365 -7.05 3.89 0.38
CA SER A 365 -7.26 5.18 1.05
C SER A 365 -8.18 6.15 0.30
N TYR A 366 -8.29 6.02 -1.02
CA TYR A 366 -9.12 6.86 -1.90
C TYR A 366 -10.26 6.07 -2.56
N GLU A 367 -10.33 4.75 -2.36
CA GLU A 367 -11.16 3.84 -3.15
C GLU A 367 -12.64 4.24 -3.17
N ASP A 368 -13.28 4.46 -2.02
CA ASP A 368 -14.71 4.80 -2.00
C ASP A 368 -14.98 6.16 -2.64
N TYR A 369 -14.06 7.11 -2.49
CA TYR A 369 -14.14 8.43 -3.11
C TYR A 369 -14.03 8.32 -4.64
N ILE A 370 -13.05 7.57 -5.14
CA ILE A 370 -12.87 7.35 -6.58
C ILE A 370 -14.00 6.49 -7.16
N LYS A 371 -14.54 5.53 -6.40
CA LYS A 371 -15.73 4.76 -6.78
C LYS A 371 -16.94 5.66 -6.97
N LEU A 372 -17.12 6.61 -6.06
CA LEU A 372 -18.18 7.61 -6.15
C LEU A 372 -18.05 8.42 -7.45
N LEU A 373 -16.84 8.89 -7.78
CA LEU A 373 -16.57 9.56 -9.05
C LEU A 373 -16.78 8.61 -10.23
N TYR A 374 -16.31 7.36 -10.19
CA TYR A 374 -16.48 6.44 -11.30
C TYR A 374 -17.95 6.14 -11.61
N ASN A 375 -18.80 6.05 -10.58
CA ASN A 375 -20.25 5.94 -10.74
C ASN A 375 -20.87 7.12 -11.52
N VAL A 376 -20.32 8.34 -11.41
CA VAL A 376 -20.78 9.49 -12.20
C VAL A 376 -20.52 9.29 -13.69
N PHE A 377 -19.35 8.75 -14.04
CA PHE A 377 -19.05 8.37 -15.41
C PHE A 377 -19.98 7.24 -15.89
N LEU A 378 -20.11 6.15 -15.12
CA LEU A 378 -20.96 5.02 -15.49
C LEU A 378 -22.44 5.44 -15.68
N TYR A 379 -22.95 6.31 -14.82
CA TYR A 379 -24.31 6.84 -14.92
C TYR A 379 -24.54 7.57 -16.26
N SER A 380 -23.51 8.27 -16.74
CA SER A 380 -23.55 8.99 -18.00
C SER A 380 -23.39 8.12 -19.25
N GLU A 381 -22.94 6.87 -19.08
CA GLU A 381 -22.77 5.87 -20.15
C GLU A 381 -23.91 4.83 -20.14
N ALA A 382 -24.75 4.82 -19.10
CA ALA A 382 -25.85 3.89 -18.96
C ALA A 382 -26.89 4.07 -20.07
N LYS A 383 -27.11 2.99 -20.85
CA LYS A 383 -28.01 2.99 -22.02
C LYS A 383 -29.48 2.72 -21.68
N THR A 384 -29.75 2.10 -20.53
CA THR A 384 -31.10 1.73 -20.10
C THR A 384 -31.48 2.44 -18.81
N THR A 385 -32.77 2.74 -18.65
CA THR A 385 -33.31 3.35 -17.43
C THR A 385 -32.99 2.53 -16.19
N SER A 386 -33.16 1.21 -16.26
CA SER A 386 -32.89 0.30 -15.14
C SER A 386 -31.42 0.31 -14.68
N LEU A 387 -30.47 0.31 -15.63
CA LEU A 387 -29.05 0.40 -15.31
C LEU A 387 -28.71 1.75 -14.70
N LYS A 388 -29.28 2.82 -15.26
CA LYS A 388 -29.10 4.19 -14.78
C LYS A 388 -29.60 4.37 -13.35
N GLU A 389 -30.76 3.80 -13.02
CA GLU A 389 -31.31 3.75 -11.66
C GLU A 389 -30.46 2.91 -10.71
N ALA A 390 -29.96 1.75 -11.14
CA ALA A 390 -29.08 0.92 -10.31
C ALA A 390 -27.77 1.64 -9.95
N ILE A 391 -27.13 2.30 -10.91
CA ILE A 391 -25.91 3.08 -10.68
C ILE A 391 -26.19 4.27 -9.76
N LYS A 392 -27.31 4.97 -9.96
CA LYS A 392 -27.74 6.07 -9.10
C LYS A 392 -27.93 5.61 -7.66
N ASN A 393 -28.59 4.47 -7.45
CA ASN A 393 -28.77 3.91 -6.11
C ASN A 393 -27.43 3.57 -5.46
N ASN A 394 -26.50 2.96 -6.21
CA ASN A 394 -25.14 2.69 -5.73
C ASN A 394 -24.39 3.97 -5.36
N TYR A 395 -24.51 5.03 -6.17
CA TYR A 395 -23.91 6.34 -5.88
C TYR A 395 -24.47 6.95 -4.59
N VAL A 396 -25.80 6.98 -4.45
CA VAL A 396 -26.47 7.52 -3.27
C VAL A 396 -26.10 6.74 -2.01
N LEU A 397 -26.07 5.41 -2.07
CA LEU A 397 -25.63 4.56 -0.96
C LEU A 397 -24.17 4.81 -0.58
N SER A 398 -23.28 4.93 -1.59
CA SER A 398 -21.87 5.25 -1.36
C SER A 398 -21.70 6.62 -0.69
N ASN A 399 -22.42 7.64 -1.17
CA ASN A 399 -22.33 8.97 -0.55
C ASN A 399 -22.95 9.03 0.85
N LYS A 400 -23.98 8.22 1.16
CA LYS A 400 -24.48 8.10 2.55
C LYS A 400 -23.40 7.64 3.52
N SER A 401 -22.52 6.73 3.10
CA SER A 401 -21.38 6.27 3.90
C SER A 401 -20.29 7.33 4.04
N LEU A 402 -19.92 7.99 2.94
CA LEU A 402 -18.89 9.05 2.89
C LEU A 402 -19.33 10.34 3.60
N LYS A 403 -20.63 10.62 3.56
CA LYS A 403 -21.30 11.80 4.11
C LYS A 403 -20.80 13.11 3.50
N TYR A 404 -20.64 13.19 2.18
CA TYR A 404 -20.21 14.43 1.51
C TYR A 404 -21.38 15.13 0.82
N PRO A 405 -21.95 16.21 1.41
CA PRO A 405 -23.04 16.97 0.81
C PRO A 405 -22.78 17.51 -0.61
N TYR A 406 -21.51 17.73 -0.96
CA TYR A 406 -21.11 18.18 -2.29
C TYR A 406 -21.53 17.20 -3.40
N PHE A 407 -21.48 15.89 -3.12
CA PHE A 407 -21.84 14.82 -4.04
C PHE A 407 -23.34 14.51 -4.01
N SER A 408 -24.15 15.54 -4.25
CA SER A 408 -25.60 15.43 -4.30
C SER A 408 -26.08 14.58 -5.48
N GLU A 409 -27.33 14.14 -5.43
CA GLU A 409 -27.96 13.50 -6.58
C GLU A 409 -27.99 14.43 -7.80
N THR A 410 -28.20 15.73 -7.59
CA THR A 410 -28.13 16.75 -8.64
C THR A 410 -26.75 16.80 -9.28
N TYR A 411 -25.67 16.70 -8.48
CA TYR A 411 -24.31 16.62 -9.00
C TYR A 411 -24.17 15.44 -9.96
N LEU A 412 -24.64 14.24 -9.59
CA LEU A 412 -24.60 13.05 -10.44
C LEU A 412 -25.34 13.26 -11.77
N ILE A 413 -26.58 13.74 -11.71
CA ILE A 413 -27.47 13.86 -12.87
C ILE A 413 -26.93 14.90 -13.86
N ASN A 414 -26.47 16.03 -13.35
CA ASN A 414 -26.13 17.19 -14.17
C ASN A 414 -24.66 17.24 -14.60
N TYR A 415 -23.80 16.37 -14.06
CA TYR A 415 -22.35 16.44 -14.27
C TYR A 415 -21.95 16.60 -15.74
N PHE A 416 -22.53 15.80 -16.65
CA PHE A 416 -22.26 15.88 -18.10
C PHE A 416 -23.34 16.61 -18.91
N VAL A 417 -24.40 17.13 -18.27
CA VAL A 417 -25.54 17.76 -18.96
C VAL A 417 -25.42 19.28 -18.97
N ASP A 418 -24.96 19.88 -17.87
CA ASP A 418 -24.83 21.33 -17.78
C ASP A 418 -23.66 21.82 -18.66
N THR A 419 -23.94 22.22 -19.89
CA THR A 419 -22.98 22.93 -20.76
C THR A 419 -22.93 24.43 -20.48
N SER A 420 -23.74 24.93 -19.55
CA SER A 420 -23.89 26.36 -19.20
C SER A 420 -22.71 26.99 -18.43
N LEU A 421 -21.57 26.29 -18.30
CA LEU A 421 -20.31 26.87 -17.83
C LEU A 421 -19.21 26.84 -18.92
N ASN A 422 -19.55 26.53 -20.17
CA ASN A 422 -18.61 26.44 -21.29
C ASN A 422 -18.49 27.75 -22.10
N SER A 423 -18.78 28.89 -21.49
CA SER A 423 -18.50 30.21 -22.05
C SER A 423 -18.12 31.16 -20.92
N GLU A 424 -16.85 31.07 -20.50
CA GLU A 424 -16.00 32.19 -20.09
C GLU A 424 -14.56 31.68 -19.84
#